data_AF-A0A974N9E4-F1
#
_entry.id   AF-A0A974N9E4-F1
#
_cell.length_a   1.000
_cell.length_b   1.000
_cell.length_c   1.000
_cell.angle_alpha   90.00
_cell.angle_beta   90.00
_cell.angle_gamma   90.00
#
_symmetry.space_group_name_H-M   'P 1'
#
loop_
_entity.id
_entity.type
_entity.pdbx_description
1 polymer ?
#
loop_
_entity_poly.entity_id
_entity_poly.type
_entity_poly.pdbx_seq_one_letter_code
_entity_poly.pdbx_strand_id
1 'polypeptide(L)'
;MEFDVTIEIPKGNRNKYEVDHESGRIRLDRMLFTSTRYPDDYGFIDGTLGEDGDPLDALVLLEEPTFPGCLIRCRALGMFRMRDEKGGDDKVLCVPAADQRASWRTDIEDVSEFHRLEIQHFFEVYKDLEPGKSVEGAHWVGREEAEAEIRVSYAREAERVAREGH
;
A
#
# COMPACT_ATOMS: atom_id res chain seq x y z
N MET A 1 -16.02 4.21 -1.21
CA MET A 1 -15.74 3.85 0.20
C MET A 1 -14.64 4.76 0.74
N GLU A 2 -14.61 5.02 2.05
CA GLU A 2 -13.50 5.73 2.73
C GLU A 2 -12.90 4.84 3.83
N PHE A 3 -11.59 4.96 4.05
CA PHE A 3 -10.81 4.16 4.99
C PHE A 3 -9.59 4.95 5.46
N ASP A 4 -9.02 4.58 6.61
CA ASP A 4 -7.81 5.23 7.13
C ASP A 4 -6.56 4.45 6.72
N VAL A 5 -5.53 5.18 6.29
CA VAL A 5 -4.21 4.66 5.94
C VAL A 5 -3.18 5.22 6.91
N THR A 6 -2.43 4.34 7.56
CA THR A 6 -1.27 4.71 8.38
C THR A 6 -0.02 4.69 7.50
N ILE A 7 0.62 5.84 7.32
CA ILE A 7 1.84 5.96 6.50
C ILE A 7 3.05 5.39 7.23
N GLU A 8 3.81 4.54 6.56
CA GLU A 8 5.09 4.01 7.05
C GLU A 8 6.27 4.70 6.37
N ILE A 9 6.18 4.91 5.06
CA ILE A 9 7.30 5.33 4.22
C ILE A 9 6.86 6.54 3.39
N PRO A 10 7.34 7.76 3.73
CA PRO A 10 7.04 8.92 2.92
C PRO A 10 7.70 8.83 1.54
N LYS A 11 7.06 9.43 0.53
CA LYS A 11 7.55 9.54 -0.84
C LYS A 11 9.02 9.95 -0.90
N GLY A 12 9.76 9.30 -1.80
CA GLY A 12 11.17 9.59 -2.05
C GLY A 12 12.15 8.96 -1.05
N ASN A 13 11.68 8.22 -0.05
CA ASN A 13 12.53 7.50 0.88
C ASN A 13 13.08 6.20 0.29
N ARG A 14 14.30 5.85 0.73
CA ARG A 14 14.97 4.56 0.46
C ARG A 14 15.06 3.69 1.72
N ASN A 15 14.76 4.25 2.88
CA ASN A 15 14.55 3.46 4.09
C ASN A 15 13.14 2.87 4.03
N LYS A 16 13.06 1.54 4.10
CA LYS A 16 11.82 0.82 4.31
C LYS A 16 11.56 0.78 5.81
N TYR A 17 10.63 1.60 6.23
CA TYR A 17 10.06 1.55 7.58
C TYR A 17 8.87 0.60 7.59
N GLU A 18 8.52 0.13 8.78
CA GLU A 18 7.31 -0.63 9.05
C GLU A 18 6.79 -0.28 10.44
N VAL A 19 5.49 -0.41 10.67
CA VAL A 19 4.91 -0.43 12.00
C VAL A 19 5.14 -1.82 12.58
N ASP A 20 5.80 -1.87 13.73
CA ASP A 20 5.83 -3.07 14.55
C ASP A 20 4.46 -3.22 15.23
N HIS A 21 3.60 -4.09 14.69
CA HIS A 21 2.22 -4.26 15.16
C HIS A 21 2.09 -4.78 16.60
N GLU A 22 3.15 -5.37 17.18
CA GLU A 22 3.14 -5.74 18.60
C GLU A 22 3.31 -4.51 19.51
N SER A 23 4.18 -3.57 19.13
CA SER A 23 4.54 -2.42 19.96
C SER A 23 3.88 -1.10 19.53
N GLY A 24 3.32 -1.04 18.32
CA GLY A 24 2.80 0.16 17.67
C GLY A 24 3.88 1.18 17.28
N ARG A 25 5.16 0.78 17.24
CA ARG A 25 6.29 1.68 16.98
C ARG A 25 6.75 1.60 15.53
N ILE A 26 7.18 2.74 14.97
CA ILE A 26 7.89 2.74 13.68
C ILE A 26 9.26 2.12 13.86
N ARG A 27 9.54 1.08 13.06
CA ARG A 27 10.79 0.34 12.99
C ARG A 27 11.42 0.53 11.62
N LEU A 28 12.73 0.68 11.58
CA LEU A 28 13.48 0.55 10.33
C LEU A 28 13.69 -0.95 10.08
N ASP A 29 13.05 -1.49 9.06
CA ASP A 29 13.28 -2.85 8.57
C ASP A 29 14.65 -2.90 7.88
N ARG A 30 14.80 -2.12 6.80
CA ARG A 30 16.04 -2.04 6.03
C ARG A 30 16.12 -0.79 5.17
N MET A 31 17.30 -0.55 4.59
CA MET A 31 17.44 0.32 3.42
C MET A 31 17.33 -0.54 2.16
N LEU A 32 16.63 -0.06 1.12
CA LEU A 32 16.44 -0.82 -0.12
C LEU A 32 17.80 -1.17 -0.77
N PHE A 33 17.93 -2.40 -1.27
CA PHE A 33 19.18 -2.91 -1.85
C PHE A 33 19.46 -2.28 -3.22
N THR A 34 18.41 -1.92 -3.95
CA THR A 34 18.48 -1.16 -5.21
C THR A 34 18.53 0.35 -4.94
N SER A 35 18.94 1.13 -5.95
CA SER A 35 18.95 2.61 -5.87
C SER A 35 17.58 3.24 -6.16
N THR A 36 16.50 2.52 -5.88
CA THR A 36 15.12 2.99 -6.01
C THR A 36 14.67 3.76 -4.77
N ARG A 37 13.52 4.42 -4.88
CA ARG A 37 12.85 5.16 -3.81
C ARG A 37 11.34 4.95 -3.97
N TYR A 38 10.62 4.97 -2.85
CA TYR A 38 9.16 4.86 -2.90
C TYR A 38 8.56 6.02 -3.71
N PRO A 39 7.72 5.74 -4.73
CA PRO A 39 7.22 6.75 -5.67
C PRO A 39 6.18 7.69 -5.05
N ASP A 40 5.46 7.21 -4.03
CA ASP A 40 4.45 7.95 -3.28
C ASP A 40 4.47 7.52 -1.80
N ASP A 41 3.68 8.18 -0.96
CA ASP A 41 3.56 7.81 0.44
C ASP A 41 2.96 6.41 0.54
N TYR A 42 3.60 5.55 1.32
CA TYR A 42 3.29 4.14 1.42
C TYR A 42 3.02 3.76 2.87
N GLY A 43 2.05 2.87 3.06
CA GLY A 43 1.75 2.26 4.35
C GLY A 43 0.64 1.23 4.18
N PHE A 44 -0.24 1.13 5.16
CA PHE A 44 -1.30 0.11 5.15
C PHE A 44 -2.65 0.66 5.59
N ILE A 45 -3.71 -0.07 5.27
CA ILE A 45 -5.09 0.25 5.65
C ILE A 45 -5.37 -0.32 7.04
N ASP A 46 -5.76 0.55 7.97
CA ASP A 46 -6.04 0.17 9.36
C ASP A 46 -7.18 -0.86 9.44
N GLY A 47 -6.99 -1.87 10.28
CA GLY A 47 -8.01 -2.90 10.57
C GLY A 47 -8.22 -3.91 9.44
N THR A 48 -7.23 -4.10 8.56
CA THR A 48 -7.28 -5.07 7.46
C THR A 48 -6.25 -6.18 7.63
N LEU A 49 -6.49 -7.31 6.96
CA LEU A 49 -5.55 -8.42 6.87
C LEU A 49 -5.47 -8.92 5.41
N GLY A 50 -4.27 -8.82 4.83
CA GLY A 50 -3.92 -9.29 3.49
C GLY A 50 -3.73 -10.81 3.41
N GLU A 51 -3.40 -11.31 2.22
CA GLU A 51 -3.16 -12.74 1.99
C GLU A 51 -1.77 -13.21 2.45
N ASP A 52 -0.83 -12.28 2.57
CA ASP A 52 0.55 -12.51 3.04
C ASP A 52 0.69 -12.47 4.57
N GLY A 53 -0.41 -12.16 5.27
CA GLY A 53 -0.50 -12.10 6.73
C GLY A 53 -0.24 -10.72 7.34
N ASP A 54 0.11 -9.72 6.52
CA ASP A 54 0.28 -8.34 6.93
C ASP A 54 -0.98 -7.52 6.57
N PRO A 55 -1.21 -6.31 7.13
CA PRO A 55 -2.34 -5.47 6.72
C PRO A 55 -2.27 -5.09 5.24
N LEU A 56 -3.44 -4.81 4.63
CA LEU A 56 -3.50 -4.49 3.20
C LEU A 56 -2.75 -3.19 2.90
N ASP A 57 -1.77 -3.28 2.00
CA ASP A 57 -0.92 -2.16 1.62
C ASP A 57 -1.66 -1.06 0.85
N ALA A 58 -1.18 0.17 0.99
CA ALA A 58 -1.69 1.34 0.30
C ALA A 58 -0.59 2.33 -0.12
N LEU A 59 -0.81 2.93 -1.30
CA LEU A 59 -0.09 4.08 -1.82
C LEU A 59 -1.02 5.29 -1.83
N VAL A 60 -0.61 6.39 -1.19
CA VAL A 60 -1.38 7.63 -1.13
C VAL A 60 -0.74 8.67 -2.04
N LEU A 61 -1.45 9.07 -3.09
CA LEU A 61 -1.00 10.12 -4.00
C LEU A 61 -1.09 11.49 -3.32
N LEU A 62 0.08 12.13 -3.13
CA LEU A 62 0.23 13.43 -2.51
C LEU A 62 1.22 14.31 -3.28
N GLU A 63 1.03 15.63 -3.20
CA GLU A 63 1.96 16.61 -3.76
C GLU A 63 3.25 16.69 -2.93
N GLU A 64 3.13 16.65 -1.60
CA GLU A 64 4.23 16.67 -0.66
C GLU A 64 4.19 15.44 0.26
N PRO A 65 5.34 14.82 0.57
CA PRO A 65 5.40 13.67 1.47
C PRO A 65 4.94 14.03 2.89
N THR A 66 4.34 13.07 3.59
CA THR A 66 4.02 13.20 5.00
C THR A 66 5.19 12.75 5.89
N PHE A 67 4.91 12.01 6.97
CA PHE A 67 5.85 11.47 7.93
C PHE A 67 5.38 10.09 8.41
N PRO A 68 6.28 9.19 8.84
CA PRO A 68 5.90 7.89 9.36
C PRO A 68 4.98 8.00 10.60
N GLY A 69 3.89 7.24 10.60
CA GLY A 69 2.81 7.29 11.57
C GLY A 69 1.73 8.33 11.28
N CYS A 70 1.80 9.07 10.17
CA CYS A 70 0.73 9.96 9.75
C CYS A 70 -0.51 9.14 9.35
N LEU A 71 -1.67 9.48 9.90
CA LEU A 71 -2.95 8.87 9.53
C LEU A 71 -3.66 9.73 8.49
N ILE A 72 -4.07 9.11 7.38
CA ILE A 72 -4.77 9.79 6.29
C ILE A 72 -6.08 9.07 5.99
N ARG A 73 -7.19 9.81 6.05
CA ARG A 73 -8.48 9.33 5.56
C ARG A 73 -8.50 9.38 4.04
N CYS A 74 -8.60 8.21 3.42
CA CYS A 74 -8.41 7.98 2.00
C CYS A 74 -9.66 7.41 1.33
N ARG A 75 -9.64 7.46 0.00
CA ARG A 75 -10.56 6.74 -0.89
C ARG A 75 -9.79 6.15 -2.06
N ALA A 76 -10.18 4.95 -2.50
CA ALA A 76 -9.48 4.22 -3.55
C ALA A 76 -9.70 4.82 -4.94
N LEU A 77 -8.68 4.70 -5.79
CA LEU A 77 -8.74 4.94 -7.25
C LEU A 77 -8.61 3.64 -8.03
N GLY A 78 -7.84 2.68 -7.50
CA GLY A 78 -7.58 1.38 -8.10
C GLY A 78 -6.64 0.57 -7.22
N MET A 79 -6.12 -0.53 -7.76
CA MET A 79 -5.22 -1.40 -7.01
C MET A 79 -4.16 -1.98 -7.95
N PHE A 80 -2.92 -1.99 -7.47
CA PHE A 80 -1.83 -2.69 -8.10
C PHE A 80 -1.77 -4.10 -7.53
N ARG A 81 -1.77 -5.10 -8.42
CA ARG A 81 -1.70 -6.51 -8.05
C ARG A 81 -0.37 -7.10 -8.44
N MET A 82 0.24 -7.80 -7.50
CA MET A 82 1.44 -8.58 -7.74
C MET A 82 1.46 -9.81 -6.83
N ARG A 83 2.40 -10.72 -7.11
CA ARG A 83 2.73 -11.81 -6.20
C ARG A 83 4.20 -11.76 -5.87
N ASP A 84 4.51 -11.99 -4.61
CA ASP A 84 5.88 -12.18 -4.14
C ASP A 84 6.05 -13.60 -3.54
N GLU A 85 7.18 -13.86 -2.88
CA GLU A 85 7.47 -15.16 -2.28
C GLU A 85 6.52 -15.58 -1.15
N LYS A 86 5.74 -14.66 -0.57
CA LYS A 86 4.78 -14.93 0.50
C LYS A 86 3.35 -15.14 0.00
N GLY A 87 2.99 -14.69 -1.20
CA GLY A 87 1.64 -14.84 -1.73
C GLY A 87 1.18 -13.68 -2.61
N GLY A 88 -0.12 -13.40 -2.59
CA GLY A 88 -0.69 -12.20 -3.18
C GLY A 88 -0.30 -10.96 -2.37
N ASP A 89 0.26 -9.97 -3.06
CA ASP A 89 0.73 -8.71 -2.49
C ASP A 89 0.05 -7.55 -3.22
N ASP A 90 -1.21 -7.30 -2.84
CA ASP A 90 -2.07 -6.29 -3.46
C ASP A 90 -1.90 -4.92 -2.75
N LYS A 91 -1.82 -3.85 -3.55
CA LYS A 91 -1.56 -2.48 -3.04
C LYS A 91 -2.61 -1.50 -3.56
N VAL A 92 -3.39 -0.94 -2.64
CA VAL A 92 -4.44 0.02 -3.00
C VAL A 92 -3.82 1.36 -3.37
N LEU A 93 -4.13 1.90 -4.55
CA LEU A 93 -3.79 3.27 -4.90
C LEU A 93 -4.94 4.20 -4.51
N CYS A 94 -4.65 5.21 -3.70
CA CYS A 94 -5.68 6.06 -3.11
C CYS A 94 -5.26 7.53 -3.03
N VAL A 95 -6.23 8.36 -2.67
CA VAL A 95 -6.07 9.82 -2.46
C VAL A 95 -6.75 10.24 -1.16
N PRO A 96 -6.32 11.35 -0.54
CA PRO A 96 -7.00 11.91 0.62
C PRO A 96 -8.45 12.25 0.29
N ALA A 97 -9.40 11.73 1.08
CA ALA A 97 -10.83 11.91 0.83
C ALA A 97 -11.29 13.35 1.06
N ALA A 98 -10.68 14.04 2.04
CA ALA A 98 -11.07 15.40 2.43
C ALA A 98 -10.45 16.50 1.55
N ASP A 99 -9.39 16.20 0.77
CA ASP A 99 -8.71 17.21 -0.04
C ASP A 99 -9.47 17.47 -1.35
N GLN A 100 -10.08 18.66 -1.45
CA GLN A 100 -10.82 19.08 -2.63
C GLN A 100 -9.95 19.15 -3.89
N ARG A 101 -8.62 19.32 -3.77
CA ARG A 101 -7.70 19.30 -4.92
C ARG A 101 -7.63 17.92 -5.58
N ALA A 102 -7.93 16.86 -4.82
CA ALA A 102 -7.95 15.49 -5.30
C ALA A 102 -9.35 15.05 -5.78
N SER A 103 -10.40 15.86 -5.64
CA SER A 103 -11.80 15.44 -5.86
C SER A 103 -12.10 14.92 -7.27
N TRP A 104 -11.34 15.38 -8.27
CA TRP A 104 -11.53 15.00 -9.66
C TRP A 104 -10.97 13.62 -10.00
N ARG A 105 -10.03 13.09 -9.21
CA ARG A 105 -9.50 11.73 -9.41
C ARG A 105 -10.49 10.76 -8.80
N THR A 106 -11.23 9.99 -9.58
CA THR A 106 -12.19 9.00 -9.08
C THR A 106 -11.82 7.57 -9.43
N ASP A 107 -11.04 7.38 -10.49
CA ASP A 107 -10.68 6.08 -11.03
C ASP A 107 -9.18 6.01 -11.38
N ILE A 108 -8.69 4.82 -11.69
CA ILE A 108 -7.26 4.58 -11.94
C ILE A 108 -6.78 5.28 -13.22
N GLU A 109 -7.67 5.51 -14.17
CA GLU A 109 -7.41 6.25 -15.42
C GLU A 109 -7.17 7.75 -15.20
N ASP A 110 -7.57 8.30 -14.05
CA ASP A 110 -7.27 9.68 -13.66
C ASP A 110 -5.81 9.84 -13.18
N VAL A 111 -5.07 8.74 -13.08
CA VAL A 111 -3.64 8.72 -12.81
C VAL A 111 -2.90 8.52 -14.12
N SER A 112 -1.93 9.43 -14.39
CA SER A 112 -1.10 9.38 -15.58
C SER A 112 -0.55 7.97 -15.82
N GLU A 113 -0.64 7.48 -17.05
CA GLU A 113 -0.06 6.19 -17.44
C GLU A 113 1.42 6.10 -17.06
N PHE A 114 2.20 7.16 -17.27
CA PHE A 114 3.61 7.18 -16.89
C PHE A 114 3.84 7.04 -15.39
N HIS A 115 2.95 7.60 -14.55
CA HIS A 115 3.04 7.46 -13.10
C HIS A 115 2.65 6.02 -12.69
N ARG A 116 1.60 5.45 -13.28
CA ARG A 116 1.24 4.04 -13.07
C ARG A 116 2.36 3.08 -13.48
N LEU A 117 3.06 3.37 -14.57
CA LEU A 117 4.24 2.62 -15.02
C LEU A 117 5.44 2.79 -14.07
N GLU A 118 5.67 3.99 -13.54
CA GLU A 118 6.72 4.23 -12.54
C GLU A 118 6.48 3.43 -11.25
N ILE A 119 5.24 3.42 -10.75
CA ILE A 119 4.85 2.63 -9.59
C ILE A 119 5.02 1.12 -9.87
N GLN A 120 4.52 0.64 -11.00
CA GLN A 120 4.67 -0.75 -11.40
C GLN A 120 6.14 -1.15 -11.47
N HIS A 121 6.96 -0.36 -12.17
CA HIS A 121 8.38 -0.64 -12.32
C HIS A 121 9.08 -0.67 -10.96
N PHE A 122 8.77 0.26 -10.06
CA PHE A 122 9.32 0.27 -8.70
C PHE A 122 9.10 -1.09 -8.00
N PHE A 123 7.87 -1.59 -7.96
CA PHE A 123 7.58 -2.85 -7.27
C PHE A 123 8.14 -4.10 -7.98
N GLU A 124 8.30 -4.05 -9.30
CA GLU A 124 8.94 -5.12 -10.06
C GLU A 124 10.44 -5.25 -9.74
N VAL A 125 11.14 -4.12 -9.47
CA VAL A 125 12.61 -4.15 -9.34
C VAL A 125 13.18 -3.85 -7.95
N TYR A 126 12.40 -3.30 -7.00
CA TYR A 126 12.97 -2.80 -5.74
C TYR A 126 13.69 -3.89 -4.92
N LYS A 127 13.23 -5.14 -5.04
CA LYS A 127 13.76 -6.35 -4.39
C LYS A 127 14.83 -7.09 -5.21
N ASP A 128 15.21 -6.64 -6.43
CA ASP A 128 16.09 -7.39 -7.36
C ASP A 128 17.45 -7.80 -6.77
N LEU A 129 17.99 -6.99 -5.87
CA LEU A 129 19.28 -7.23 -5.23
C LEU A 129 19.15 -7.87 -3.84
N GLU A 130 17.93 -8.23 -3.41
CA GLU A 130 17.66 -8.93 -2.17
C GLU A 130 17.77 -10.45 -2.38
N PRO A 131 18.57 -11.17 -1.57
CA PRO A 131 18.74 -12.62 -1.73
C PRO A 131 17.42 -13.39 -1.58
N GLY A 132 17.05 -14.16 -2.61
CA GLY A 132 15.90 -15.08 -2.56
C GLY A 132 14.53 -14.41 -2.70
N LYS A 133 14.47 -13.17 -3.20
CA LYS A 133 13.22 -12.45 -3.46
C LYS A 133 12.89 -12.45 -4.96
N SER A 134 11.61 -12.45 -5.28
CA SER A 134 11.09 -12.40 -6.65
C SER A 134 9.70 -11.77 -6.68
N VAL A 135 9.35 -11.15 -7.80
CA VAL A 135 8.04 -10.54 -8.03
C VAL A 135 7.51 -10.98 -9.38
N GLU A 136 6.23 -11.37 -9.45
CA GLU A 136 5.57 -11.82 -10.68
C GLU A 136 4.12 -11.32 -10.76
N GLY A 137 3.54 -11.31 -11.97
CA GLY A 137 2.10 -11.07 -12.17
C GLY A 137 1.62 -9.63 -11.99
N ALA A 138 2.51 -8.64 -12.14
CA ALA A 138 2.21 -7.22 -11.98
C ALA A 138 1.16 -6.69 -12.97
N HIS A 139 0.02 -6.20 -12.47
CA HIS A 139 -0.99 -5.50 -13.28
C HIS A 139 -1.87 -4.57 -12.43
N TRP A 140 -2.57 -3.66 -13.09
CA TRP A 140 -3.52 -2.75 -12.46
C TRP A 140 -4.96 -3.25 -12.60
N VAL A 141 -5.77 -3.03 -11.56
CA VAL A 141 -7.23 -3.19 -11.58
C VAL A 141 -7.93 -1.91 -11.12
N GLY A 142 -9.23 -1.82 -11.42
CA GLY A 142 -10.03 -0.64 -11.16
C GLY A 142 -10.41 -0.45 -9.69
N ARG A 143 -11.10 0.65 -9.42
CA ARG A 143 -11.62 1.01 -8.10
C ARG A 143 -12.55 -0.04 -7.51
N GLU A 144 -13.42 -0.65 -8.32
CA GLU A 144 -14.41 -1.62 -7.83
C GLU A 144 -13.73 -2.86 -7.23
N GLU A 145 -12.71 -3.38 -7.91
CA GLU A 145 -11.89 -4.49 -7.43
C GLU A 145 -11.08 -4.10 -6.20
N ALA A 146 -10.54 -2.88 -6.15
CA ALA A 146 -9.85 -2.36 -4.97
C ALA A 146 -10.80 -2.31 -3.75
N GLU A 147 -11.99 -1.73 -3.90
CA GLU A 147 -12.98 -1.67 -2.83
C GLU A 147 -13.53 -3.05 -2.44
N ALA A 148 -13.54 -4.02 -3.36
CA ALA A 148 -13.87 -5.40 -3.05
C ALA A 148 -12.77 -6.05 -2.18
N GLU A 149 -11.51 -5.90 -2.54
CA GLU A 149 -10.39 -6.45 -1.76
C GLU A 149 -10.32 -5.83 -0.37
N ILE A 150 -10.48 -4.51 -0.24
CA ILE A 150 -10.53 -3.83 1.07
C ILE A 150 -11.59 -4.46 1.98
N ARG A 151 -12.80 -4.72 1.45
CA ARG A 151 -13.89 -5.38 2.21
C ARG A 151 -13.52 -6.81 2.61
N VAL A 152 -12.88 -7.56 1.72
CA VAL A 152 -12.42 -8.92 2.02
C VAL A 152 -11.36 -8.87 3.12
N SER A 153 -10.39 -7.96 3.04
CA SER A 153 -9.33 -7.82 4.05
C SER A 153 -9.86 -7.38 5.42
N TYR A 154 -10.89 -6.52 5.47
CA TYR A 154 -11.62 -6.24 6.71
C TYR A 154 -12.29 -7.49 7.30
N ALA A 155 -12.91 -8.32 6.47
CA ALA A 155 -13.54 -9.56 6.92
C ALA A 155 -12.50 -10.57 7.42
N ARG A 156 -11.37 -10.72 6.72
CA ARG A 156 -10.25 -11.59 7.15
C ARG A 156 -9.73 -11.18 8.54
N GLU A 157 -9.56 -9.89 8.78
CA GLU A 157 -9.11 -9.37 10.07
C GLU A 157 -10.15 -9.61 11.18
N ALA A 158 -11.43 -9.36 10.91
CA ALA A 158 -12.50 -9.62 11.87
C ALA A 158 -12.56 -11.11 12.28
N GLU A 159 -12.36 -12.03 11.33
CA GLU A 159 -12.27 -13.46 11.62
C GLU A 159 -11.01 -13.85 12.39
N ARG A 160 -9.87 -13.18 12.16
CA ARG A 160 -8.64 -13.39 12.94
C ARG A 160 -8.85 -13.00 14.40
N VAL A 161 -9.35 -11.79 14.64
CA VAL A 161 -9.66 -11.28 16.00
C VAL A 161 -10.67 -12.17 16.71
N ALA A 162 -11.71 -12.64 16.01
CA ALA A 162 -12.69 -13.56 16.60
C ALA A 162 -12.08 -14.92 17.01
N ARG A 163 -11.08 -15.42 16.29
CA ARG A 163 -10.36 -16.66 16.61
C ARG A 163 -9.37 -16.49 17.76
N GLU A 164 -8.71 -15.35 17.85
CA GLU A 164 -7.72 -15.04 18.91
C GLU A 164 -8.38 -14.63 20.24
N GLY A 165 -9.62 -14.13 20.20
CA GLY A 165 -10.41 -13.76 21.37
C GLY A 165 -11.11 -14.93 22.08
N HIS A 166 -10.91 -16.17 21.62
CA HIS A 166 -11.41 -17.42 22.21
C HIS A 166 -10.26 -18.23 22.85
#